data_AF-A0A919AEF6-F1
#
_entry.id   AF-A0A919AEF6-F1
#
_cell.length_a   1.000
_cell.length_b   1.000
_cell.length_c   1.000
_cell.angle_alpha   90.00
_cell.angle_beta   90.00
_cell.angle_gamma   90.00
#
_symmetry.space_group_name_H-M   'P 1'
#
loop_
_entity.id
_entity.type
_entity.pdbx_description
1 polymer ?
#
loop_
_entity_poly.entity_id
_entity_poly.type
_entity_poly.pdbx_seq_one_letter_code
_entity_poly.pdbx_strand_id
1 'polypeptide(L)'
;MLIGIGLLVVLGALAWAARHRTRYPGAWGHAFGRRHRDRRRALAAAREGVRAWARRVEQDESWAQRELAGAEAGRKERLAGAERHLAALRAPGRGERLDALGELTLFRHRLVIRTSTGTRTIGLADLEVRFEPGRLNHSVYCTDATGRVHRAKYPHSPPATDPSEPRYDEDRVRDFAVTVQNAIAEERLFRDRLPEELERAEAELAKLRADTGAVDTARERLTRLRELNRQDPRRAAARAALEEAREDWRKLTGRLPPE
;
A
#
# COMPACT_ATOMS: atom_id res chain seq x y z
N MET A 1 24.53 -45.58 -12.84
CA MET A 1 24.47 -44.27 -12.12
C MET A 1 25.83 -43.78 -11.59
N LEU A 2 26.80 -44.64 -11.28
CA LEU A 2 28.12 -44.22 -10.77
C LEU A 2 29.00 -43.43 -11.78
N ILE A 3 28.86 -43.70 -13.08
CA ILE A 3 29.64 -43.02 -14.15
C ILE A 3 29.26 -41.53 -14.29
N GLY A 4 27.98 -41.19 -14.11
CA GLY A 4 27.49 -39.80 -14.22
C GLY A 4 27.97 -38.90 -13.08
N ILE A 5 28.09 -39.43 -11.86
CA ILE A 5 28.62 -38.69 -10.70
C ILE A 5 30.12 -38.47 -10.85
N GLY A 6 30.87 -39.48 -11.31
CA GLY A 6 32.31 -39.35 -11.57
C GLY A 6 32.63 -38.25 -12.57
N LEU A 7 31.86 -38.14 -13.66
CA LEU A 7 32.05 -37.12 -14.69
C LEU A 7 31.79 -35.70 -14.16
N LEU A 8 30.73 -35.50 -13.36
CA LEU A 8 30.42 -34.20 -12.75
C LEU A 8 31.52 -33.73 -11.78
N VAL A 9 32.07 -34.65 -10.98
CA VAL A 9 33.18 -34.34 -10.06
C VAL A 9 34.43 -33.92 -10.85
N VAL A 10 34.76 -34.62 -11.93
CA VAL A 10 35.92 -34.28 -12.78
C VAL A 10 35.72 -32.93 -13.47
N LEU A 11 34.53 -32.65 -14.02
CA LEU A 11 34.22 -31.36 -14.63
C LEU A 11 34.28 -30.21 -13.61
N GLY A 12 33.76 -30.43 -12.40
CA GLY A 12 33.87 -29.48 -11.30
C GLY A 12 35.32 -29.21 -10.89
N ALA A 13 36.15 -30.25 -10.80
CA ALA A 13 37.57 -30.11 -10.48
C ALA A 13 38.37 -29.38 -11.57
N LEU A 14 38.10 -29.66 -12.85
CA LEU A 14 38.72 -28.98 -13.99
C LEU A 14 38.32 -27.50 -14.04
N ALA A 15 37.03 -27.20 -13.87
CA ALA A 15 36.54 -25.82 -13.80
C ALA A 15 37.14 -25.06 -12.62
N TRP A 16 37.22 -25.70 -11.45
CA TRP A 16 37.88 -25.13 -10.28
C TRP A 16 39.36 -24.88 -10.53
N ALA A 17 40.10 -25.83 -11.10
CA ALA A 17 41.53 -25.70 -11.39
C ALA A 17 41.80 -24.59 -12.42
N ALA A 18 40.98 -24.49 -13.46
CA ALA A 18 41.04 -23.41 -14.45
C ALA A 18 40.80 -22.04 -13.80
N ARG A 19 39.76 -21.91 -12.97
CA ARG A 19 39.47 -20.69 -12.20
C ARG A 19 40.57 -20.36 -11.19
N HIS A 20 41.16 -21.36 -10.55
CA HIS A 20 42.25 -21.16 -9.59
C HIS A 20 43.50 -20.65 -10.31
N ARG A 21 43.81 -21.23 -11.48
CA ARG A 21 44.97 -20.85 -12.30
C ARG A 21 44.84 -19.45 -12.88
N THR A 22 43.64 -19.03 -13.29
CA THR A 22 43.41 -17.64 -13.73
C THR A 22 43.53 -16.63 -12.60
N ARG A 23 43.16 -16.99 -11.36
CA ARG A 23 43.31 -16.12 -10.18
C ARG A 23 44.75 -15.96 -9.68
N TYR A 24 45.61 -16.95 -9.94
CA TYR A 24 47.00 -17.02 -9.51
C TYR A 24 47.90 -17.33 -10.71
N PRO A 25 48.15 -16.34 -11.60
CA PRO A 25 48.93 -16.55 -12.81
C PRO A 25 50.39 -16.88 -12.52
N GLY A 26 51.03 -17.60 -13.44
CA GLY A 26 52.43 -18.06 -13.35
C GLY A 26 52.59 -19.53 -13.74
N ALA A 27 53.74 -20.12 -13.44
CA ALA A 27 53.96 -21.57 -13.49
C ALA A 27 53.01 -22.34 -12.54
N TRP A 28 52.80 -23.64 -12.83
CA TRP A 28 51.92 -24.52 -12.04
C TRP A 28 52.29 -24.57 -10.55
N GLY A 29 53.59 -24.50 -10.24
CA GLY A 29 54.09 -24.43 -8.87
C GLY A 29 53.62 -23.19 -8.10
N HIS A 30 53.36 -22.05 -8.76
CA HIS A 30 52.84 -20.86 -8.09
C HIS A 30 51.35 -20.95 -7.79
N ALA A 31 50.56 -21.55 -8.69
CA ALA A 31 49.13 -21.73 -8.49
C ALA A 31 48.82 -22.83 -7.45
N PHE A 32 49.56 -23.94 -7.44
CA PHE A 32 49.20 -25.11 -6.62
C PHE A 32 50.27 -25.52 -5.60
N GLY A 33 51.53 -25.10 -5.76
CA GLY A 33 52.63 -25.52 -4.89
C GLY A 33 52.51 -24.95 -3.47
N ARG A 34 53.02 -25.71 -2.49
CA ARG A 34 53.02 -25.33 -1.07
C ARG A 34 53.89 -24.10 -0.79
N ARG A 35 55.02 -23.95 -1.51
CA ARG A 35 55.99 -22.84 -1.36
C ARG A 35 55.36 -21.44 -1.52
N HIS A 36 54.28 -21.31 -2.28
CA HIS A 36 53.62 -20.02 -2.55
C HIS A 36 52.25 -19.90 -1.86
N ARG A 37 51.91 -20.81 -0.94
CA ARG A 37 50.61 -20.85 -0.26
C ARG A 37 50.33 -19.55 0.50
N ASP A 38 51.31 -19.03 1.22
CA ASP A 38 51.10 -17.82 2.04
C ASP A 38 50.98 -16.56 1.19
N ARG A 39 51.67 -16.49 0.05
CA ARG A 39 51.48 -15.42 -0.94
C ARG A 39 50.11 -15.48 -1.60
N ARG A 40 49.60 -16.69 -1.91
CA ARG A 40 48.21 -16.86 -2.41
C ARG A 40 47.20 -16.41 -1.37
N ARG A 41 47.42 -16.77 -0.10
CA ARG A 41 46.57 -16.35 1.03
C ARG A 41 46.57 -14.84 1.23
N ALA A 42 47.73 -14.18 1.17
CA ALA A 42 47.84 -12.73 1.27
C ALA A 42 47.05 -12.03 0.16
N LEU A 43 47.21 -12.46 -1.10
CA LEU A 43 46.45 -11.93 -2.23
C LEU A 43 44.94 -12.20 -2.09
N ALA A 44 44.54 -13.40 -1.63
CA ALA A 44 43.14 -13.72 -1.36
C ALA A 44 42.55 -12.81 -0.27
N ALA A 45 43.28 -12.62 0.83
CA ALA A 45 42.87 -11.77 1.95
C ALA A 45 42.71 -10.30 1.51
N ALA A 46 43.63 -9.77 0.70
CA ALA A 46 43.53 -8.42 0.19
C ALA A 46 42.29 -8.23 -0.73
N ARG A 47 42.02 -9.19 -1.62
CA ARG A 47 40.79 -9.20 -2.44
C ARG A 47 39.53 -9.29 -1.59
N GLU A 48 39.54 -10.14 -0.56
CA GLU A 48 38.43 -10.25 0.39
C GLU A 48 38.21 -8.96 1.17
N GLY A 49 39.28 -8.24 1.55
CA GLY A 49 39.20 -6.93 2.19
C GLY A 49 38.46 -5.90 1.33
N VAL A 50 38.82 -5.78 0.04
CA VAL A 50 38.13 -4.88 -0.90
C VAL A 50 36.66 -5.27 -1.06
N ARG A 51 36.35 -6.56 -1.22
CA ARG A 51 34.97 -7.04 -1.34
C ARG A 51 34.16 -6.87 -0.06
N ALA A 52 34.76 -7.07 1.11
CA ALA A 52 34.10 -6.89 2.39
C ALA A 52 33.75 -5.41 2.60
N TRP A 53 34.66 -4.49 2.28
CA TRP A 53 34.38 -3.07 2.31
C TRP A 53 33.26 -2.68 1.33
N ALA A 54 33.33 -3.14 0.08
CA ALA A 54 32.30 -2.83 -0.93
C ALA A 54 30.91 -3.35 -0.52
N ARG A 55 30.84 -4.59 -0.01
CA ARG A 55 29.57 -5.17 0.49
C ARG A 55 29.01 -4.39 1.67
N ARG A 56 29.86 -3.93 2.59
CA ARG A 56 29.41 -3.11 3.72
C ARG A 56 28.80 -1.79 3.24
N VAL A 57 29.49 -1.09 2.35
CA VAL A 57 28.99 0.17 1.75
C VAL A 57 27.66 -0.06 1.04
N GLU A 58 27.55 -1.12 0.25
CA GLU A 58 26.32 -1.48 -0.45
C GLU A 58 25.18 -1.79 0.53
N GLN A 59 25.46 -2.51 1.61
CA GLN A 59 24.48 -2.81 2.65
C GLN A 59 23.99 -1.56 3.37
N ASP A 60 24.92 -0.68 3.77
CA ASP A 60 24.60 0.57 4.45
C ASP A 60 23.75 1.48 3.54
N GLU A 61 24.15 1.64 2.26
CA GLU A 61 23.39 2.42 1.28
C GLU A 61 22.01 1.80 0.97
N SER A 62 21.93 0.48 0.80
CA SER A 62 20.67 -0.23 0.58
C SER A 62 19.70 -0.06 1.75
N TRP A 63 20.21 -0.06 2.98
CA TRP A 63 19.39 0.19 4.16
C TRP A 63 18.89 1.64 4.21
N ALA A 64 19.75 2.63 3.96
CA ALA A 64 19.34 4.03 3.92
C ALA A 64 18.36 4.34 2.76
N GLN A 65 18.52 3.69 1.61
CA GLN A 65 17.56 3.78 0.50
C GLN A 65 16.19 3.21 0.89
N ARG A 66 16.16 2.09 1.61
CA ARG A 66 14.92 1.50 2.12
C ARG A 66 14.24 2.41 3.15
N GLU A 67 14.99 3.06 4.03
CA GLU A 67 14.44 4.07 4.94
C GLU A 67 13.79 5.23 4.18
N LEU A 68 14.47 5.78 3.17
CA LEU A 68 13.93 6.85 2.33
C LEU A 68 12.65 6.41 1.60
N ALA A 69 12.68 5.24 0.95
CA ALA A 69 11.52 4.69 0.26
C ALA A 69 10.34 4.45 1.23
N GLY A 70 10.62 3.98 2.45
CA GLY A 70 9.62 3.82 3.51
C GLY A 70 9.01 5.16 3.95
N ALA A 71 9.83 6.19 4.13
CA ALA A 71 9.34 7.53 4.48
C ALA A 71 8.48 8.15 3.36
N GLU A 72 8.88 7.99 2.09
CA GLU A 72 8.11 8.45 0.94
C GLU A 72 6.78 7.70 0.80
N ALA A 73 6.79 6.38 0.96
CA ALA A 73 5.58 5.55 0.94
C ALA A 73 4.62 5.93 2.07
N GLY A 74 5.11 6.09 3.30
CA GLY A 74 4.31 6.51 4.44
C GLY A 74 3.70 7.90 4.25
N ARG A 75 4.43 8.86 3.66
CA ARG A 75 3.87 10.18 3.32
C ARG A 75 2.77 10.06 2.26
N LYS A 76 3.01 9.28 1.20
CA LYS A 76 2.01 9.05 0.14
C LYS A 76 0.74 8.43 0.69
N GLU A 77 0.86 7.45 1.57
CA GLU A 77 -0.28 6.78 2.20
C GLU A 77 -1.09 7.74 3.07
N ARG A 78 -0.43 8.55 3.92
CA ARG A 78 -1.09 9.57 4.74
C ARG A 78 -1.85 10.58 3.88
N LEU A 79 -1.22 11.09 2.82
CA LEU A 79 -1.86 12.02 1.88
C LEU A 79 -3.07 11.38 1.18
N ALA A 80 -2.91 10.16 0.66
CA ALA A 80 -4.00 9.46 0.00
C ALA A 80 -5.16 9.16 0.98
N GLY A 81 -4.87 8.87 2.25
CA GLY A 81 -5.87 8.71 3.31
C GLY A 81 -6.66 9.99 3.55
N ALA A 82 -5.97 11.12 3.71
CA ALA A 82 -6.60 12.42 3.89
C ALA A 82 -7.43 12.86 2.66
N GLU A 83 -6.92 12.62 1.45
CA GLU A 83 -7.65 12.91 0.20
C GLU A 83 -8.90 12.05 0.05
N ARG A 84 -8.84 10.76 0.40
CA ARG A 84 -10.03 9.89 0.43
C ARG A 84 -11.06 10.36 1.45
N HIS A 85 -10.61 10.78 2.63
CA HIS A 85 -11.51 11.31 3.66
C HIS A 85 -12.21 12.58 3.18
N LEU A 86 -11.46 13.54 2.61
CA LEU A 86 -12.02 14.75 2.04
C LEU A 86 -13.00 14.46 0.89
N ALA A 87 -12.67 13.51 0.02
CA ALA A 87 -13.56 13.07 -1.05
C ALA A 87 -14.86 12.45 -0.52
N ALA A 88 -14.78 11.66 0.56
CA ALA A 88 -15.94 11.07 1.20
C ALA A 88 -16.87 12.12 1.84
N LEU A 89 -16.30 13.18 2.43
CA LEU A 89 -17.10 14.31 2.95
C LEU A 89 -17.79 15.08 1.82
N ARG A 90 -17.07 15.36 0.72
CA ARG A 90 -17.64 16.07 -0.44
C ARG A 90 -18.73 15.27 -1.15
N ALA A 91 -18.58 13.95 -1.21
CA ALA A 91 -19.49 13.05 -1.90
C ALA A 91 -19.78 11.80 -1.05
N PRO A 92 -20.62 11.91 -0.01
CA PRO A 92 -20.92 10.80 0.92
C PRO A 92 -21.72 9.65 0.27
N GLY A 93 -22.21 9.86 -0.96
CA GLY A 93 -22.94 8.86 -1.72
C GLY A 93 -24.29 8.53 -1.08
N ARG A 94 -24.61 7.23 -1.00
CA ARG A 94 -25.82 6.73 -0.31
C ARG A 94 -25.55 6.34 1.14
N GLY A 95 -24.32 5.99 1.49
CA GLY A 95 -23.95 5.39 2.77
C GLY A 95 -24.41 3.93 2.91
N GLU A 96 -24.40 3.43 4.14
CA GLU A 96 -24.84 2.06 4.46
C GLU A 96 -26.37 1.92 4.40
N ARG A 97 -26.85 0.69 4.24
CA ARG A 97 -28.29 0.39 4.25
C ARG A 97 -28.77 0.30 5.69
N LEU A 98 -29.80 1.07 6.04
CA LEU A 98 -30.37 1.11 7.39
C LEU A 98 -31.58 0.19 7.52
N ASP A 99 -32.56 0.29 6.62
CA ASP A 99 -33.76 -0.56 6.63
C ASP A 99 -34.37 -0.69 5.23
N ALA A 100 -35.34 -1.59 5.06
CA ALA A 100 -36.12 -1.75 3.84
C ALA A 100 -37.57 -2.17 4.12
N LEU A 101 -38.50 -1.63 3.33
CA LEU A 101 -39.92 -1.93 3.39
C LEU A 101 -40.54 -1.91 1.99
N GLY A 102 -40.73 -3.10 1.41
CA GLY A 102 -41.26 -3.27 0.06
C GLY A 102 -40.38 -2.58 -0.98
N GLU A 103 -40.95 -1.62 -1.70
CA GLU A 103 -40.23 -0.81 -2.70
C GLU A 103 -39.29 0.24 -2.12
N LEU A 104 -39.41 0.56 -0.82
CA LEU A 104 -38.58 1.57 -0.15
C LEU A 104 -37.35 0.92 0.49
N THR A 105 -36.17 1.47 0.23
CA THR A 105 -34.92 1.09 0.90
C THR A 105 -34.24 2.34 1.43
N LEU A 106 -34.07 2.40 2.75
CA LEU A 106 -33.40 3.51 3.43
C LEU A 106 -31.90 3.25 3.50
N PHE A 107 -31.12 4.20 3.00
CA PHE A 107 -29.69 4.30 3.23
C PHE A 107 -29.40 5.56 4.06
N ARG A 108 -28.21 5.60 4.69
CA ARG A 108 -27.80 6.68 5.59
C ARG A 108 -28.01 8.10 5.05
N HIS A 109 -27.78 8.33 3.75
CA HIS A 109 -27.91 9.66 3.13
C HIS A 109 -29.05 9.75 2.10
N ARG A 110 -29.68 8.62 1.75
CA ARG A 110 -30.62 8.55 0.62
C ARG A 110 -31.74 7.53 0.83
N LEU A 111 -32.94 7.87 0.40
CA LEU A 111 -34.04 6.92 0.24
C LEU A 111 -34.10 6.45 -1.22
N VAL A 112 -34.08 5.14 -1.43
CA VAL A 112 -34.19 4.52 -2.76
C VAL A 112 -35.57 3.89 -2.90
N ILE A 113 -36.25 4.22 -3.99
CA ILE A 113 -37.60 3.77 -4.34
C ILE A 113 -37.49 2.90 -5.59
N ARG A 114 -37.83 1.62 -5.48
CA ARG A 114 -37.77 0.64 -6.57
C ARG A 114 -39.17 0.27 -7.04
N THR A 115 -39.57 0.85 -8.16
CA THR A 115 -40.85 0.54 -8.81
C THR A 115 -40.64 -0.38 -10.01
N SER A 116 -41.71 -0.97 -10.53
CA SER A 116 -41.68 -1.72 -11.80
C SER A 116 -41.19 -0.88 -12.99
N THR A 117 -41.39 0.44 -12.94
CA THR A 117 -41.01 1.38 -13.99
C THR A 117 -39.59 1.94 -13.86
N GLY A 118 -38.89 1.66 -12.76
CA GLY A 118 -37.53 2.13 -12.54
C GLY A 118 -37.17 2.41 -11.07
N THR A 119 -35.94 2.86 -10.86
CA THR A 119 -35.39 3.21 -9.55
C THR A 119 -35.23 4.71 -9.41
N ARG A 120 -35.84 5.31 -8.39
CA ARG A 120 -35.68 6.72 -8.02
C ARG A 120 -34.90 6.82 -6.72
N THR A 121 -34.03 7.81 -6.61
CA THR A 121 -33.25 8.07 -5.39
C THR A 121 -33.51 9.49 -4.93
N ILE A 122 -33.83 9.66 -3.65
CA ILE A 122 -34.12 10.95 -3.01
C ILE A 122 -33.10 11.18 -1.89
N GLY A 123 -32.51 12.37 -1.82
CA GLY A 123 -31.63 12.76 -0.70
C GLY A 123 -32.44 13.01 0.56
N LEU A 124 -31.95 12.60 1.74
CA LEU A 124 -32.72 12.72 2.98
C LEU A 124 -32.84 14.16 3.51
N ALA A 125 -31.89 15.05 3.22
CA ALA A 125 -31.86 16.41 3.75
C ALA A 125 -33.17 17.18 3.49
N ASP A 126 -33.72 17.00 2.29
CA ASP A 126 -34.91 17.68 1.80
C ASP A 126 -36.13 16.74 1.66
N LEU A 127 -36.06 15.55 2.28
CA LEU A 127 -37.15 14.59 2.24
C LEU A 127 -38.14 14.88 3.37
N GLU A 128 -39.42 14.89 3.04
CA GLU A 128 -40.51 14.81 4.02
C GLU A 128 -41.15 13.42 3.94
N VAL A 129 -41.35 12.78 5.11
CA VAL A 129 -42.05 11.50 5.20
C VAL A 129 -43.24 11.58 6.13
N ARG A 130 -44.38 11.13 5.61
CA ARG A 130 -45.64 11.05 6.34
C ARG A 130 -46.25 9.66 6.22
N PHE A 131 -46.58 9.08 7.36
CA PHE A 131 -47.35 7.84 7.45
C PHE A 131 -48.85 8.16 7.53
N GLU A 132 -49.66 7.40 6.82
CA GLU A 132 -51.11 7.48 6.86
C GLU A 132 -51.71 6.07 6.93
N PRO A 133 -52.42 5.72 8.02
CA PRO A 133 -53.15 4.47 8.08
C PRO A 133 -54.40 4.55 7.18
N GLY A 134 -54.70 3.46 6.48
CA GLY A 134 -55.88 3.38 5.62
C GLY A 134 -56.63 2.07 5.85
N ARG A 135 -57.88 1.97 5.37
CA ARG A 135 -58.72 0.78 5.59
C ARG A 135 -58.24 -0.46 4.81
N LEU A 136 -57.67 -0.26 3.62
CA LEU A 136 -57.18 -1.34 2.74
C LEU A 136 -55.66 -1.40 2.69
N ASN A 137 -55.02 -0.23 2.67
CA ASN A 137 -53.57 -0.07 2.57
C ASN A 137 -53.11 0.97 3.58
N HIS A 138 -52.03 0.69 4.28
CA HIS A 138 -51.21 1.74 4.88
C HIS A 138 -50.44 2.46 3.78
N SER A 139 -50.23 3.76 3.92
CA SER A 139 -49.51 4.57 2.93
C SER A 139 -48.36 5.32 3.57
N VAL A 140 -47.20 5.29 2.91
CA VAL A 140 -46.06 6.16 3.23
C VAL A 140 -45.90 7.14 2.08
N TYR A 141 -45.99 8.43 2.39
CA TYR A 141 -45.76 9.52 1.46
C TYR A 141 -44.33 10.03 1.63
N CYS A 142 -43.61 10.14 0.52
CA CYS A 142 -42.25 10.67 0.45
C CYS A 142 -42.26 11.87 -0.50
N THR A 143 -42.09 13.07 0.02
CA THR A 143 -42.04 14.31 -0.77
C THR A 143 -40.59 14.77 -0.89
N ASP A 144 -40.10 14.94 -2.11
CA ASP A 144 -38.75 15.47 -2.33
C ASP A 144 -38.69 17.01 -2.31
N ALA A 145 -37.48 17.57 -2.41
CA ALA A 145 -37.22 19.00 -2.48
C ALA A 145 -38.00 19.75 -3.57
N THR A 146 -38.41 19.05 -4.64
CA THR A 146 -39.16 19.63 -5.76
C THR A 146 -40.67 19.66 -5.50
N GLY A 147 -41.12 19.12 -4.36
CA GLY A 147 -42.52 18.92 -4.03
C GLY A 147 -43.13 17.67 -4.69
N ARG A 148 -42.34 16.83 -5.36
CA ARG A 148 -42.86 15.63 -6.02
C ARG A 148 -43.08 14.52 -5.01
N VAL A 149 -44.35 14.20 -4.78
CA VAL A 149 -44.79 13.14 -3.86
C VAL A 149 -44.68 11.76 -4.50
N HIS A 150 -44.07 10.82 -3.79
CA HIS A 150 -44.18 9.37 -4.04
C HIS A 150 -45.07 8.75 -2.95
N ARG A 151 -46.00 7.89 -3.33
CA ARG A 151 -46.88 7.17 -2.38
C ARG A 151 -46.61 5.67 -2.49
N ALA A 152 -45.96 5.12 -1.47
CA ALA A 152 -45.83 3.68 -1.29
C ALA A 152 -47.08 3.14 -0.59
N LYS A 153 -47.64 2.04 -1.11
CA LYS A 153 -48.85 1.39 -0.57
C LYS A 153 -48.48 0.03 0.00
N TYR A 154 -49.01 -0.25 1.19
CA TYR A 154 -48.73 -1.46 1.95
C TYR A 154 -50.06 -2.13 2.33
N PRO A 155 -50.48 -3.17 1.59
CA PRO A 155 -51.75 -3.87 1.85
C PRO A 155 -51.78 -4.54 3.22
N HIS A 156 -52.91 -4.43 3.94
CA HIS A 156 -53.11 -5.11 5.24
C HIS A 156 -54.45 -5.85 5.38
N SER A 157 -55.47 -5.48 4.59
CA SER A 157 -56.80 -6.11 4.62
C SER A 157 -57.17 -6.71 3.25
N PRO A 158 -57.89 -7.86 3.19
CA PRO A 158 -58.32 -8.44 1.91
C PRO A 158 -59.33 -7.55 1.13
N PRO A 159 -59.47 -7.74 -0.20
CA PRO A 159 -58.93 -8.84 -0.99
C PRO A 159 -57.61 -8.45 -1.63
N ALA A 160 -56.51 -9.10 -1.22
CA ALA A 160 -55.36 -9.19 -2.09
C ALA A 160 -55.84 -10.02 -3.29
N THR A 161 -55.94 -9.39 -4.46
CA THR A 161 -56.31 -10.06 -5.72
C THR A 161 -55.29 -11.17 -6.06
N ASP A 162 -54.14 -11.16 -5.39
CA ASP A 162 -53.07 -12.13 -5.47
C ASP A 162 -52.68 -12.63 -4.05
N PRO A 163 -52.82 -13.93 -3.73
CA PRO A 163 -52.39 -14.50 -2.45
C PRO A 163 -50.88 -14.44 -2.20
N SER A 164 -50.07 -14.04 -3.19
CA SER A 164 -48.64 -13.82 -3.07
C SER A 164 -48.24 -12.40 -2.63
N GLU A 165 -49.18 -11.45 -2.54
CA GLU A 165 -48.88 -10.10 -2.06
C GLU A 165 -48.52 -10.11 -0.56
N PRO A 166 -47.33 -9.57 -0.18
CA PRO A 166 -46.95 -9.47 1.22
C PRO A 166 -47.91 -8.56 1.97
N ARG A 167 -48.43 -9.06 3.09
CA ARG A 167 -49.26 -8.29 4.02
C ARG A 167 -48.37 -7.56 5.00
N TYR A 168 -48.63 -6.28 5.19
CA TYR A 168 -47.86 -5.43 6.07
C TYR A 168 -48.66 -5.08 7.32
N ASP A 169 -48.02 -5.28 8.46
CA ASP A 169 -48.52 -4.86 9.75
C ASP A 169 -48.40 -3.33 9.92
N GLU A 170 -49.36 -2.72 10.60
CA GLU A 170 -49.38 -1.27 10.81
C GLU A 170 -48.13 -0.79 11.55
N ASP A 171 -47.75 -1.48 12.63
CA ASP A 171 -46.62 -1.09 13.47
C ASP A 171 -45.33 -1.19 12.66
N ARG A 172 -45.17 -2.22 11.82
CA ARG A 172 -43.98 -2.32 10.94
C ARG A 172 -43.89 -1.16 9.94
N VAL A 173 -45.00 -0.72 9.35
CA VAL A 173 -45.01 0.40 8.40
C VAL A 173 -44.76 1.73 9.14
N ARG A 174 -45.34 1.89 10.32
CA ARG A 174 -45.16 3.05 11.19
C ARG A 174 -43.71 3.17 11.68
N ASP A 175 -43.13 2.09 12.18
CA ASP A 175 -41.74 2.03 12.67
C ASP A 175 -40.74 2.34 11.55
N PHE A 176 -41.01 1.86 10.34
CA PHE A 176 -40.20 2.21 9.18
C PHE A 176 -40.27 3.72 8.89
N ALA A 177 -41.47 4.32 8.93
CA ALA A 177 -41.64 5.75 8.74
C ALA A 177 -40.91 6.58 9.82
N VAL A 178 -40.99 6.16 11.09
CA VAL A 178 -40.24 6.75 12.20
C VAL A 178 -38.73 6.62 11.97
N THR A 179 -38.26 5.46 11.52
CA THR A 179 -36.84 5.23 11.19
C THR A 179 -36.37 6.19 10.09
N VAL A 180 -37.18 6.41 9.05
CA VAL A 180 -36.85 7.40 8.00
C VAL A 180 -36.83 8.81 8.57
N GLN A 181 -37.78 9.20 9.42
CA GLN A 181 -37.80 10.52 10.07
C GLN A 181 -36.56 10.76 10.94
N ASN A 182 -36.15 9.77 11.72
CA ASN A 182 -34.91 9.84 12.51
C ASN A 182 -33.68 9.98 11.60
N ALA A 183 -33.60 9.21 10.51
CA ALA A 183 -32.51 9.32 9.55
C ALA A 183 -32.47 10.68 8.84
N ILE A 184 -33.63 11.31 8.57
CA ILE A 184 -33.71 12.69 8.06
C ILE A 184 -33.12 13.68 9.08
N ALA A 185 -33.47 13.53 10.37
CA ALA A 185 -32.93 14.39 11.42
C ALA A 185 -31.41 14.24 11.56
N GLU A 186 -30.89 13.01 11.50
CA GLU A 186 -29.45 12.74 11.50
C GLU A 186 -28.75 13.31 10.26
N GLU A 187 -29.33 13.18 9.07
CA GLU A 187 -28.77 13.77 7.85
C GLU A 187 -28.71 15.30 7.96
N ARG A 188 -29.71 15.97 8.54
CA ARG A 188 -29.67 17.42 8.77
C ARG A 188 -28.52 17.82 9.70
N LEU A 189 -28.37 17.13 10.83
CA LEU A 189 -27.25 17.37 11.74
C LEU A 189 -25.89 17.13 11.06
N PHE A 190 -25.80 16.10 10.21
CA PHE A 190 -24.61 15.84 9.40
C PHE A 190 -24.33 17.01 8.44
N ARG A 191 -25.35 17.51 7.74
CA ARG A 191 -25.21 18.64 6.80
C ARG A 191 -24.83 19.93 7.50
N ASP A 192 -25.35 20.18 8.69
CA ASP A 192 -25.02 21.36 9.49
C ASP A 192 -23.53 21.37 9.90
N ARG A 193 -22.96 20.20 10.19
CA ARG A 193 -21.54 20.05 10.57
C ARG A 193 -20.58 19.93 9.38
N LEU A 194 -21.10 19.55 8.21
CA LEU A 194 -20.29 19.25 7.03
C LEU A 194 -19.33 20.38 6.61
N PRO A 195 -19.72 21.67 6.62
CA PRO A 195 -18.80 22.76 6.26
C PRO A 195 -17.58 22.81 7.18
N GLU A 196 -17.78 22.71 8.49
CA GLU A 196 -16.69 22.73 9.47
C GLU A 196 -15.80 21.48 9.34
N GLU A 197 -16.40 20.32 9.11
CA GLU A 197 -15.63 19.08 8.86
C GLU A 197 -14.80 19.16 7.58
N LEU A 198 -15.34 19.76 6.51
CA LEU A 198 -14.62 19.99 5.26
C LEU A 198 -13.45 20.95 5.46
N GLU A 199 -13.65 22.08 6.13
CA GLU A 199 -12.57 23.04 6.42
C GLU A 199 -11.45 22.41 7.25
N ARG A 200 -11.80 21.64 8.30
CA ARG A 200 -10.83 20.91 9.11
C ARG A 200 -10.07 19.87 8.27
N ALA A 201 -10.76 19.10 7.43
CA ALA A 201 -10.13 18.10 6.58
C ALA A 201 -9.19 18.73 5.53
N GLU A 202 -9.56 19.88 4.97
CA GLU A 202 -8.72 20.64 4.03
C GLU A 202 -7.48 21.21 4.72
N ALA A 203 -7.63 21.76 5.92
CA ALA A 203 -6.51 22.25 6.72
C ALA A 203 -5.52 21.12 7.09
N GLU A 204 -6.03 19.96 7.50
CA GLU A 204 -5.18 18.79 7.78
C GLU A 204 -4.46 18.28 6.54
N LEU A 205 -5.13 18.22 5.39
CA LEU A 205 -4.48 17.88 4.12
C LEU A 205 -3.37 18.88 3.75
N ALA A 206 -3.59 20.18 3.97
CA ALA A 206 -2.57 21.20 3.75
C ALA A 206 -1.35 21.00 4.68
N LYS A 207 -1.58 20.72 5.97
CA LYS A 207 -0.50 20.41 6.93
C LYS A 207 0.29 19.17 6.51
N LEU A 208 -0.39 18.08 6.14
CA LEU A 208 0.27 16.84 5.68
C LEU A 208 1.06 17.04 4.39
N ARG A 209 0.62 17.93 3.50
CA ARG A 209 1.38 18.30 2.29
C ARG A 209 2.67 19.02 2.64
N ALA A 210 2.62 19.92 3.64
CA ALA A 210 3.79 20.65 4.14
C ALA A 210 4.72 19.78 5.00
N ASP A 211 4.23 18.70 5.62
CA ASP A 211 5.05 17.76 6.41
C ASP A 211 5.94 16.90 5.51
N THR A 212 7.14 17.40 5.21
CA THR A 212 8.21 16.68 4.49
C THR A 212 9.33 16.20 5.39
N GLY A 213 9.28 16.51 6.70
CA GLY A 213 10.43 16.37 7.61
C GLY A 213 11.04 14.97 7.67
N ALA A 214 10.20 13.93 7.68
CA ALA A 214 10.67 12.54 7.68
C ALA A 214 11.38 12.14 6.37
N VAL A 215 10.87 12.59 5.23
CA VAL A 215 11.47 12.32 3.91
C VAL A 215 12.78 13.09 3.77
N ASP A 216 12.81 14.35 4.18
CA ASP A 216 13.99 15.20 4.10
C ASP A 216 15.10 14.67 5.02
N THR A 217 14.76 14.27 6.25
CA THR A 217 15.71 13.63 7.19
C THR A 217 16.30 12.36 6.60
N ALA A 218 15.49 11.48 5.99
CA ALA A 218 15.97 10.26 5.37
C ALA A 218 16.87 10.54 4.15
N ARG A 219 16.52 11.55 3.33
CA ARG A 219 17.32 12.00 2.18
C ARG A 219 18.66 12.58 2.61
N GLU A 220 18.68 13.40 3.65
CA GLU A 220 19.90 13.94 4.25
C GLU A 220 20.80 12.83 4.78
N ARG A 221 20.22 11.84 5.48
CA ARG A 221 20.97 10.68 5.98
C ARG A 221 21.61 9.88 4.86
N LEU A 222 20.88 9.59 3.79
CA LEU A 222 21.42 8.89 2.61
C LEU A 222 22.56 9.69 1.96
N THR A 223 22.38 11.02 1.84
CA THR A 223 23.39 11.91 1.25
C THR A 223 24.67 11.94 2.11
N ARG A 224 24.51 12.10 3.42
CA ARG A 224 25.63 12.08 4.38
C ARG A 224 26.36 10.74 4.36
N LEU A 225 25.64 9.63 4.33
CA LEU A 225 26.22 8.30 4.27
C LEU A 225 27.05 8.10 2.99
N ARG A 226 26.54 8.53 1.84
CA ARG A 226 27.28 8.49 0.57
C ARG A 226 28.54 9.33 0.61
N GLU A 227 28.49 10.49 1.25
CA GLU A 227 29.68 11.34 1.42
C GLU A 227 30.71 10.66 2.32
N LEU A 228 30.29 10.13 3.48
CA LEU A 228 31.16 9.40 4.39
C LEU A 228 31.81 8.18 3.70
N ASN A 229 31.04 7.41 2.94
CA ASN A 229 31.56 6.25 2.19
C ASN A 229 32.54 6.67 1.08
N ARG A 230 32.35 7.85 0.48
CA ARG A 230 33.28 8.39 -0.52
C ARG A 230 34.62 8.80 0.11
N GLN A 231 34.58 9.39 1.30
CA GLN A 231 35.74 9.87 2.05
C GLN A 231 36.39 8.81 2.95
N ASP A 232 35.81 7.60 3.06
CA ASP A 232 36.30 6.56 3.96
C ASP A 232 37.75 6.14 3.60
N PRO A 233 38.74 6.40 4.48
CA PRO A 233 40.14 6.05 4.22
C PRO A 233 40.34 4.53 4.08
N ARG A 234 39.43 3.71 4.63
CA ARG A 234 39.48 2.25 4.47
C ARG A 234 39.36 1.82 3.02
N ARG A 235 38.68 2.60 2.18
CA ARG A 235 38.61 2.37 0.73
C ARG A 235 39.99 2.42 0.09
N ALA A 236 40.73 3.50 0.38
CA ALA A 236 42.07 3.70 -0.14
C ALA A 236 43.03 2.65 0.40
N ALA A 237 42.96 2.37 1.72
CA ALA A 237 43.78 1.34 2.36
C ALA A 237 43.53 -0.06 1.79
N ALA A 238 42.28 -0.47 1.60
CA ALA A 238 41.95 -1.79 1.02
C ALA A 238 42.44 -1.91 -0.43
N ARG A 239 42.31 -0.84 -1.23
CA ARG A 239 42.84 -0.80 -2.60
C ARG A 239 44.37 -0.83 -2.64
N ALA A 240 45.03 -0.08 -1.76
CA ALA A 240 46.49 -0.07 -1.67
C ALA A 240 47.02 -1.46 -1.26
N ALA A 241 46.41 -2.11 -0.27
CA ALA A 241 46.78 -3.46 0.15
C ALA A 241 46.57 -4.50 -0.96
N LEU A 242 45.50 -4.37 -1.77
CA LEU A 242 45.31 -5.21 -2.94
C LEU A 242 46.40 -4.97 -3.97
N GLU A 243 46.70 -3.71 -4.30
CA GLU A 243 47.72 -3.39 -5.30
C GLU A 243 49.12 -3.84 -4.88
N GLU A 244 49.49 -3.64 -3.61
CA GLU A 244 50.73 -4.18 -3.03
C GLU A 244 50.81 -5.70 -3.15
N ALA A 245 49.74 -6.42 -2.80
CA ALA A 245 49.70 -7.88 -2.93
C ALA A 245 49.78 -8.35 -4.39
N ARG A 246 49.21 -7.60 -5.34
CA ARG A 246 49.30 -7.89 -6.79
C ARG A 246 50.71 -7.64 -7.30
N GLU A 247 51.35 -6.57 -6.87
CA GLU A 247 52.73 -6.22 -7.21
C GLU A 247 53.73 -7.24 -6.68
N ASP A 248 53.57 -7.67 -5.43
CA ASP A 248 54.35 -8.76 -4.84
C ASP A 248 54.18 -10.07 -5.61
N TRP A 249 52.96 -10.37 -6.06
CA TRP A 249 52.70 -11.52 -6.91
C TRP A 249 53.37 -11.39 -8.28
N ARG A 250 53.38 -10.18 -8.87
CA ARG A 250 54.04 -9.89 -10.14
C ARG A 250 55.55 -10.05 -10.02
N LYS A 251 56.18 -9.52 -8.97
CA LYS A 251 57.62 -9.71 -8.70
C LYS A 251 57.99 -11.19 -8.58
N LEU A 252 57.10 -11.99 -7.99
CA LEU A 252 57.31 -13.43 -7.80
C LEU A 252 57.13 -14.26 -9.08
N THR A 253 56.17 -13.90 -9.94
CA THR A 253 55.69 -14.77 -11.03
C THR A 253 55.85 -14.19 -12.44
N GLY A 254 56.25 -12.92 -12.55
CA GLY A 254 56.31 -12.16 -13.79
C GLY A 254 54.94 -11.78 -14.37
N ARG A 255 53.83 -12.12 -13.70
CA ARG A 255 52.46 -11.87 -14.19
C ARG A 255 51.61 -11.16 -13.15
N LEU A 256 50.86 -10.15 -13.59
CA LEU A 256 49.93 -9.42 -12.72
C LEU A 256 48.64 -10.25 -12.53
N PRO A 257 48.24 -10.55 -11.28
CA PRO A 257 46.98 -11.22 -11.03
C PRO A 257 45.78 -10.27 -11.25
N PRO A 258 44.60 -10.83 -11.60
CA PRO A 258 43.38 -10.03 -11.75
C PRO A 258 42.95 -9.42 -10.41
N GLU A 259 42.10 -8.41 -10.46
CA GLU A 259 41.49 -7.78 -9.27
C GLU A 259 40.56 -8.72 -8.51
#